data_AF-A0AAN8JD52-F1
#
_entry.id   AF-A0AAN8JD52-F1
#
_cell.length_a   1.000
_cell.length_b   1.000
_cell.length_c   1.000
_cell.angle_alpha   90.00
_cell.angle_beta   90.00
_cell.angle_gamma   90.00
#
_symmetry.space_group_name_H-M   'P 1'
#
loop_
_entity.id
_entity.type
_entity.pdbx_description
1 polymer ?
#
loop_
_entity_poly.entity_id
_entity_poly.type
_entity_poly.pdbx_seq_one_letter_code
_entity_poly.pdbx_strand_id
1 'polypeptide(L)'
;MAEEKDIAAASKNFLRQFRDINTREFKKISASQFNDVWTHYDQDGNGYIEGTELDNFLYELVTSVNTSDVGPEVSYIEVVDVYYSDTV
;
A
#
# COMPACT_ATOMS: atom_id res chain seq x y z
N MET A 1 -3.47 -21.42 -28.62
CA MET A 1 -4.06 -20.09 -28.42
C MET A 1 -4.37 -19.98 -26.94
N ALA A 2 -3.41 -19.51 -26.15
CA ALA A 2 -3.64 -19.26 -24.72
C ALA A 2 -4.25 -17.86 -24.61
N GLU A 3 -5.40 -17.79 -23.95
CA GLU A 3 -6.19 -16.59 -23.75
C GLU A 3 -5.54 -15.78 -22.63
N GLU A 4 -4.98 -14.64 -22.99
CA GLU A 4 -4.22 -13.70 -22.17
C GLU A 4 -5.18 -12.99 -21.19
N LYS A 5 -5.50 -13.66 -20.09
CA LYS A 5 -6.46 -13.18 -19.11
C LYS A 5 -5.80 -12.96 -17.75
N ASP A 6 -4.68 -12.24 -17.67
CA ASP A 6 -4.05 -11.96 -16.36
C ASP A 6 -3.06 -10.77 -16.42
N ILE A 7 -3.53 -9.52 -16.43
CA ILE A 7 -2.73 -8.34 -15.95
C ILE A 7 -3.63 -7.23 -15.35
N ALA A 8 -4.94 -7.19 -15.60
CA ALA A 8 -5.80 -6.07 -15.20
C ALA A 8 -6.32 -6.09 -13.74
N ALA A 9 -5.94 -7.08 -12.92
CA ALA A 9 -6.51 -7.28 -11.58
C ALA A 9 -5.47 -7.23 -10.44
N ALA A 10 -4.28 -6.67 -10.68
CA ALA A 10 -3.49 -6.14 -9.57
C ALA A 10 -4.29 -4.98 -8.98
N SER A 11 -4.82 -5.18 -7.77
CA SER A 11 -5.65 -4.25 -6.99
C SER A 11 -5.32 -2.80 -7.33
N LYS A 12 -6.29 -2.09 -7.89
CA LYS A 12 -6.11 -0.75 -8.49
C LYS A 12 -5.68 0.25 -7.42
N ASN A 13 -4.38 0.28 -7.12
CA ASN A 13 -3.75 1.10 -6.10
C ASN A 13 -4.22 2.56 -6.24
N PHE A 14 -4.83 3.09 -5.19
CA PHE A 14 -5.51 4.37 -5.21
C PHE A 14 -4.50 5.51 -5.43
N LEU A 15 -3.29 5.41 -4.89
CA LEU A 15 -2.25 6.44 -5.03
C LEU A 15 -1.70 6.57 -6.46
N ARG A 16 -1.86 5.55 -7.32
CA ARG A 16 -1.40 5.63 -8.72
C ARG A 16 -2.09 6.74 -9.51
N GLN A 17 -3.33 7.11 -9.17
CA GLN A 17 -4.03 8.19 -9.88
C GLN A 17 -3.37 9.57 -9.67
N PHE A 18 -2.65 9.73 -8.55
CA PHE A 18 -1.93 10.95 -8.18
C PHE A 18 -0.49 11.00 -8.68
N ARG A 19 -0.03 10.00 -9.44
CA ARG A 19 1.28 10.00 -10.08
C ARG A 19 1.19 10.41 -11.55
N ASP A 20 2.24 11.06 -12.03
CA ASP A 20 2.43 11.28 -13.45
C ASP A 20 2.79 9.95 -14.13
N ILE A 21 2.16 9.65 -15.26
CA ILE A 21 2.35 8.36 -15.96
C ILE A 21 3.73 8.26 -16.63
N ASN A 22 4.31 9.39 -17.01
CA ASN A 22 5.56 9.44 -17.75
C ASN A 22 6.76 9.59 -16.81
N THR A 23 6.65 10.44 -15.78
CA THR A 23 7.77 10.72 -14.85
C THR A 23 7.69 9.91 -13.55
N ARG A 24 6.53 9.35 -13.21
CA ARG A 24 6.24 8.65 -11.94
C ARG A 24 6.34 9.53 -10.68
N GLU A 25 6.58 10.83 -10.87
CA GLU A 25 6.55 11.80 -9.79
C GLU A 25 5.12 12.01 -9.29
N PHE A 26 4.99 12.47 -8.05
CA PHE A 26 3.69 12.93 -7.56
C PHE A 26 3.26 14.18 -8.33
N LYS A 27 2.01 14.17 -8.81
CA LYS A 27 1.38 15.37 -9.33
C LYS A 27 1.32 16.40 -8.22
N LYS A 28 1.53 17.66 -8.58
CA LYS A 28 1.22 18.76 -7.67
C LYS A 28 -0.30 18.81 -7.49
N ILE A 29 -0.74 18.51 -6.28
CA ILE A 29 -2.14 18.57 -5.87
C ILE A 29 -2.33 19.67 -4.82
N SER A 30 -3.54 20.22 -4.74
CA SER A 30 -3.89 21.20 -3.70
C SER A 30 -3.96 20.54 -2.33
N ALA A 31 -3.91 21.35 -1.26
CA ALA A 31 -4.11 20.85 0.10
C ALA A 31 -5.48 20.17 0.28
N SER A 32 -6.54 20.66 -0.39
CA SER A 32 -7.87 20.03 -0.35
C SER A 32 -7.87 18.66 -1.00
N GLN A 33 -7.19 18.50 -2.14
CA GLN A 33 -7.05 17.22 -2.82
C GLN A 33 -6.20 16.23 -2.01
N PHE A 34 -5.17 16.72 -1.32
CA PHE A 34 -4.41 15.91 -0.37
C PHE A 34 -5.28 15.45 0.80
N ASN A 35 -6.18 16.31 1.29
CA ASN A 35 -7.11 15.95 2.35
C ASN A 35 -8.07 14.84 1.89
N ASP A 36 -8.55 14.86 0.65
CA ASP A 36 -9.39 13.77 0.10
C ASP A 36 -8.64 12.43 0.08
N VAL A 37 -7.33 12.45 -0.20
CA VAL A 37 -6.46 11.26 -0.09
C VAL A 37 -6.32 10.84 1.35
N TRP A 38 -6.10 11.78 2.27
CA TRP A 38 -5.94 11.50 3.69
C TRP A 38 -7.20 10.85 4.28
N THR A 39 -8.38 11.41 4.02
CA THR A 39 -9.68 10.87 4.44
C THR A 39 -10.00 9.51 3.81
N HIS A 40 -9.34 9.13 2.71
CA HIS A 40 -9.47 7.78 2.17
C HIS A 40 -8.84 6.71 3.06
N TYR A 41 -7.75 7.06 3.78
CA TYR A 41 -7.00 6.13 4.62
C TYR A 41 -7.32 6.24 6.10
N ASP A 42 -7.72 7.42 6.58
CA ASP A 42 -8.30 7.65 7.91
C ASP A 42 -9.72 7.06 7.96
N GLN A 43 -9.81 5.75 8.26
CA GLN A 43 -11.06 4.98 8.20
C GLN A 43 -11.97 5.28 9.37
N ASP A 44 -11.39 5.58 10.53
CA ASP A 44 -12.12 5.92 11.74
C ASP A 44 -12.49 7.42 11.82
N GLY A 45 -11.88 8.26 10.99
CA GLY A 45 -12.16 9.69 10.88
C GLY A 45 -11.63 10.50 12.06
N ASN A 46 -10.61 9.99 12.76
CA ASN A 46 -10.05 10.64 13.94
C ASN A 46 -9.05 11.77 13.58
N GLY A 47 -8.70 11.91 12.30
CA GLY A 47 -7.79 12.92 11.77
C GLY A 47 -6.33 12.44 11.66
N TYR A 48 -6.04 11.22 12.08
CA TYR A 48 -4.73 10.57 12.04
C TYR A 48 -4.84 9.28 11.23
N ILE A 49 -3.71 8.84 10.68
CA ILE A 49 -3.58 7.55 10.03
C ILE A 49 -2.64 6.74 10.91
N GLU A 50 -3.14 5.70 11.57
CA GLU A 50 -2.37 4.91 12.53
C GLU A 50 -2.64 3.40 12.45
N GLY A 51 -1.72 2.61 13.02
CA GLY A 51 -1.80 1.14 13.00
C GLY A 51 -2.02 0.59 11.58
N THR A 52 -3.08 -0.19 11.42
CA THR A 52 -3.44 -0.84 10.15
C THR A 52 -3.71 0.16 9.02
N GLU A 53 -4.19 1.36 9.33
CA GLU A 53 -4.43 2.40 8.32
C GLU A 53 -3.10 2.88 7.73
N LEU A 54 -2.10 3.06 8.58
CA LEU A 54 -0.75 3.44 8.18
C LEU A 54 -0.10 2.34 7.36
N ASP A 55 -0.25 1.07 7.76
CA ASP A 55 0.28 -0.07 7.01
C ASP A 55 -0.30 -0.13 5.59
N ASN A 56 -1.62 0.03 5.45
CA ASN A 56 -2.30 0.05 4.17
C ASN A 56 -1.86 1.25 3.30
N PHE A 57 -1.76 2.44 3.90
CA PHE A 57 -1.29 3.64 3.23
C PHE A 57 0.13 3.45 2.69
N LEU A 58 1.06 2.95 3.52
CA LEU A 58 2.46 2.74 3.12
C LEU A 58 2.60 1.64 2.07
N TYR A 59 1.81 0.57 2.17
CA TYR A 59 1.79 -0.48 1.16
C TYR A 59 1.38 0.08 -0.21
N GLU A 60 0.29 0.85 -0.28
CA GLU A 60 -0.11 1.51 -1.52
C GLU A 60 0.92 2.57 -1.95
N LEU A 61 1.54 3.27 -1.01
CA LEU A 61 2.55 4.28 -1.34
C LEU A 61 3.75 3.64 -2.04
N VAL A 62 4.28 2.53 -1.51
CA VAL A 62 5.43 1.82 -2.07
C VAL A 62 5.07 1.14 -3.40
N THR A 63 3.93 0.44 -3.46
CA THR A 63 3.49 -0.25 -4.68
C THR A 63 3.01 0.71 -5.77
N SER A 64 2.78 1.98 -5.45
CA SER A 64 2.53 3.02 -6.47
C SER A 64 3.82 3.49 -7.15
N VAL A 65 4.99 3.35 -6.52
CA VAL A 65 6.31 3.69 -7.07
C VAL A 65 6.91 2.51 -7.84
N ASN A 66 6.87 1.32 -7.23
CA ASN A 66 7.50 0.11 -7.78
C ASN A 66 6.51 -0.63 -8.69
N THR A 67 6.89 -0.84 -9.95
CA THR A 67 6.12 -1.64 -10.93
C THR A 67 6.51 -3.11 -10.92
N SER A 68 7.61 -3.47 -10.27
CA SER A 68 7.93 -4.86 -9.94
C SER A 68 7.07 -5.23 -8.74
N ASP A 69 6.21 -6.24 -8.88
CA ASP A 69 5.39 -6.79 -7.81
C ASP A 69 6.21 -6.85 -6.52
N VAL A 70 5.96 -5.89 -5.61
CA VAL A 70 6.34 -6.07 -4.22
C VAL A 70 5.25 -7.01 -3.72
N GLY A 71 5.47 -8.31 -3.97
CA GLY A 71 4.57 -9.36 -3.51
C GLY A 71 4.37 -9.26 -2.00
N PRO A 72 3.40 -9.99 -1.43
CA PRO A 72 3.02 -9.90 -0.02
C PRO A 72 4.12 -10.30 0.99
N GLU A 73 5.36 -10.46 0.55
CA GLU A 73 6.53 -10.92 1.30
C GLU A 73 6.97 -9.94 2.41
N VAL A 74 6.37 -8.75 2.52
CA VAL A 74 6.63 -7.79 3.61
C VAL A 74 5.58 -7.86 4.74
N SER A 75 4.90 -9.01 4.91
CA SER A 75 3.87 -9.21 5.96
C SER A 75 4.15 -10.31 6.98
N TYR A 76 5.21 -11.08 6.83
CA TYR A 76 5.64 -12.04 7.87
C TYR A 76 6.93 -11.55 8.50
N ILE A 77 6.81 -10.69 9.51
CA ILE A 77 7.68 -10.89 10.66
C ILE A 77 7.24 -12.24 11.19
N GLU A 78 8.00 -13.29 10.90
CA GLU A 78 7.87 -14.52 11.67
C GLU A 78 7.96 -14.09 13.13
N VAL A 79 6.84 -14.21 13.83
CA VAL A 79 6.84 -14.37 15.27
C VAL A 79 7.55 -15.69 15.48
N VAL A 80 8.87 -15.73 15.28
CA VAL A 80 9.69 -16.89 15.57
C VAL A 80 9.58 -17.00 17.07
N ASP A 81 8.78 -17.97 17.44
CA ASP A 81 8.50 -18.40 18.79
C ASP A 81 9.74 -18.26 19.68
N VAL A 82 9.69 -17.29 20.58
CA VAL A 82 10.49 -17.32 21.82
C VAL A 82 9.90 -18.39 22.78
N TYR A 83 9.06 -19.30 22.28
CA TYR A 83 8.46 -20.44 22.96
C TYR A 83 9.17 -21.76 22.63
N TYR A 84 10.50 -21.78 22.66
CA TYR A 84 11.26 -23.04 22.86
C TYR A 84 12.54 -22.75 23.66
N SER A 85 12.36 -22.35 24.92
CA SER A 85 13.41 -22.60 25.93
C SER A 85 12.89 -23.18 27.25
N ASP A 86 11.57 -23.38 27.39
CA ASP A 86 10.98 -24.17 28.48
C ASP A 86 10.67 -25.61 28.03
N THR A 87 11.69 -26.34 27.57
CA THR A 87 11.79 -27.80 27.77
C THR A 87 13.20 -28.29 27.43
N VAL A 88 14.11 -28.27 28.41
CA VAL A 88 14.79 -29.44 29.04
C VAL A 88 15.71 -28.96 30.16
#